data_AF-A0A0P7ZG27-F1
#
_entry.id   AF-A0A0P7ZG27-F1
#
_cell.length_a   1.000
_cell.length_b   1.000
_cell.length_c   1.000
_cell.angle_alpha   90.00
_cell.angle_beta   90.00
_cell.angle_gamma   90.00
#
_symmetry.space_group_name_H-M   'P 1'
#
loop_
_entity.id
_entity.type
_entity.pdbx_description
1 polymer ?
#
loop_
_entity_poly.entity_id
_entity_poly.type
_entity_poly.pdbx_seq_one_letter_code
_entity_poly.pdbx_strand_id
1 'polypeptide(L)'
;MNISEVTRRYIVDFLILKGDQFHGSIDLIDFLKRIWDLSSMRSNDSRFKNAEGDIWQHMINNYDWDYNYLLCTYLDILRCNDEVFLKFLETCLHPIVLRDDKQVLETLSEFNKFLAPDGYRLEASSQISGKPIYKAVKFDIKKGHSLGENAYEVVVSFAGEDRVYVEKVAEYLKNKNVRIFYDKYEEVTLWGKDLAEHLDKVYRGGARYCIMFISKNYADKVWTNHERRSALARAIEEKEEYILPARFDNTEIPGIRHTIGYVELSKKTPEQLGEMILQKLGRLT
;
A
#
# COMPACT_ATOMS: atom_id res chain seq x y z
N MET A 1 11.60 -16.19 13.05
CA MET A 1 11.41 -14.89 12.39
C MET A 1 11.57 -15.21 10.91
N ASN A 2 10.50 -15.05 10.11
CA ASN A 2 10.42 -15.63 8.76
C ASN A 2 9.99 -14.59 7.70
N ILE A 3 10.69 -13.46 7.58
CA ILE A 3 10.54 -12.61 6.38
C ILE A 3 11.27 -13.32 5.23
N SER A 4 10.53 -13.65 4.18
CA SER A 4 11.04 -14.41 3.03
C SER A 4 12.07 -13.63 2.23
N GLU A 5 13.03 -14.34 1.60
CA GLU A 5 14.00 -13.72 0.69
C GLU A 5 13.30 -13.00 -0.48
N VAL A 6 12.13 -13.49 -0.91
CA VAL A 6 11.29 -12.88 -1.95
C VAL A 6 10.79 -11.50 -1.52
N THR A 7 10.21 -11.39 -0.32
CA THR A 7 9.79 -10.09 0.26
C THR A 7 10.96 -9.13 0.39
N ARG A 8 12.10 -9.61 0.88
CA ARG A 8 13.32 -8.81 1.03
C ARG A 8 13.80 -8.28 -0.32
N ARG A 9 13.80 -9.12 -1.36
CA ARG A 9 14.15 -8.74 -2.72
C ARG A 9 13.23 -7.66 -3.27
N TYR A 10 11.91 -7.82 -3.16
CA TYR A 10 10.97 -6.79 -3.63
C TYR A 10 11.20 -5.42 -2.98
N ILE A 11 11.47 -5.40 -1.67
CA ILE A 11 11.72 -4.16 -0.93
C ILE A 11 13.05 -3.52 -1.37
N VAL A 12 14.12 -4.30 -1.48
CA VAL A 12 15.43 -3.81 -1.91
C VAL A 12 15.38 -3.28 -3.34
N ASP A 13 14.72 -4.01 -4.25
CA ASP A 13 14.56 -3.60 -5.64
C ASP A 13 13.72 -2.32 -5.73
N PHE A 14 12.63 -2.21 -4.95
CA PHE A 14 11.85 -0.98 -4.86
C PHE A 14 12.72 0.22 -4.45
N LEU A 15 13.55 0.06 -3.40
CA LEU A 15 14.42 1.14 -2.92
C LEU A 15 15.48 1.55 -3.95
N ILE A 16 16.04 0.59 -4.69
CA ILE A 16 17.04 0.86 -5.73
C ILE A 16 16.39 1.53 -6.96
N LEU A 17 15.20 1.07 -7.37
CA LEU A 17 14.52 1.51 -8.59
C LEU A 17 13.77 2.84 -8.43
N LYS A 18 13.35 3.19 -7.21
CA LYS A 18 12.66 4.46 -6.92
C LYS A 18 13.48 5.68 -7.36
N GLY A 19 14.80 5.54 -7.50
CA GLY A 19 15.71 6.59 -7.95
C GLY A 19 16.14 7.55 -6.82
N ASP A 20 15.41 7.57 -5.70
CA ASP A 20 15.83 8.23 -4.48
C ASP A 20 16.82 7.34 -3.70
N GLN A 21 17.80 7.97 -3.05
CA GLN A 21 18.76 7.26 -2.18
C GLN A 21 18.04 6.74 -0.93
N PHE A 22 18.18 5.45 -0.60
CA PHE A 22 17.53 4.85 0.59
C PHE A 22 17.99 5.48 1.92
N HIS A 23 19.16 6.11 1.94
CA HIS A 23 19.68 6.86 3.08
C HIS A 23 19.18 8.33 3.12
N GLY A 24 18.35 8.73 2.16
CA GLY A 24 17.65 10.00 2.13
C GLY A 24 18.55 11.21 2.33
N SER A 25 18.25 12.02 3.35
CA SER A 25 18.91 13.30 3.63
C SER A 25 20.18 13.21 4.49
N ILE A 26 20.65 12.01 4.84
CA ILE A 26 21.88 11.82 5.61
C ILE A 26 22.96 11.10 4.80
N ASP A 27 24.20 11.20 5.25
CA ASP A 27 25.32 10.48 4.64
C ASP A 27 25.13 8.95 4.70
N LEU A 28 25.64 8.25 3.69
CA LEU A 28 25.53 6.80 3.57
C LEU A 28 26.13 6.07 4.77
N ILE A 29 27.34 6.46 5.22
CA ILE A 29 28.01 5.83 6.36
C ILE A 29 27.23 6.09 7.64
N ASP A 30 26.78 7.32 7.86
CA ASP A 30 25.97 7.68 9.02
C ASP A 30 24.63 6.93 9.05
N PHE A 31 24.03 6.68 7.88
CA PHE A 31 22.85 5.83 7.77
C PHE A 31 23.16 4.39 8.16
N LEU A 32 24.19 3.79 7.57
CA LEU A 32 24.53 2.39 7.80
C LEU A 32 24.94 2.12 9.26
N LYS A 33 25.66 3.05 9.91
CA LYS A 33 26.01 2.99 11.34
C LYS A 33 24.82 2.94 12.28
N ARG A 34 23.65 3.40 11.85
CA ARG A 34 22.41 3.28 12.64
C ARG A 34 21.96 1.82 12.73
N ILE A 35 22.33 0.99 11.77
CA ILE A 35 21.85 -0.38 11.62
C ILE A 35 22.96 -1.37 12.04
N TRP A 36 24.16 -1.21 11.47
CA TRP A 36 25.32 -2.08 11.67
C TRP A 36 26.43 -1.41 12.48
N ASP A 37 27.16 -2.19 13.27
CA ASP A 37 28.45 -1.76 13.84
C ASP A 37 29.57 -1.98 12.81
N LEU A 38 29.65 -1.07 11.84
CA LEU A 38 30.63 -1.12 10.75
C LEU A 38 32.08 -1.12 11.25
N SER A 39 32.32 -0.59 12.45
CA SER A 39 33.66 -0.46 13.01
C SER A 39 34.22 -1.81 13.50
N SER A 40 33.31 -2.70 13.94
CA SER A 40 33.61 -4.05 14.42
C SER A 40 33.48 -5.11 13.34
N MET A 41 32.78 -4.83 12.24
CA MET A 41 32.64 -5.73 11.10
C MET A 41 33.97 -5.88 10.35
N ARG A 42 34.27 -7.12 9.94
CA ARG A 42 35.49 -7.43 9.20
C ARG A 42 35.46 -6.78 7.82
N SER A 43 36.63 -6.35 7.37
CA SER A 43 36.86 -5.97 6.00
C SER A 43 36.90 -7.20 5.07
N ASN A 44 36.35 -7.06 3.85
CA ASN A 44 36.56 -8.01 2.76
C ASN A 44 37.77 -7.63 1.87
N ASP A 45 38.34 -6.45 2.08
CA ASP A 45 39.59 -6.00 1.47
C ASP A 45 40.67 -5.87 2.54
N SER A 46 41.71 -6.71 2.44
CA SER A 46 42.79 -6.77 3.43
C SER A 46 43.56 -5.46 3.61
N ARG A 47 43.40 -4.48 2.71
CA ARG A 47 43.97 -3.14 2.83
C ARG A 47 43.29 -2.28 3.89
N PHE A 48 42.03 -2.57 4.24
CA PHE A 48 41.24 -1.80 5.20
C PHE A 48 40.99 -2.57 6.49
N LYS A 49 40.83 -1.82 7.58
CA LYS A 49 40.72 -2.37 8.93
C LYS A 49 39.36 -3.04 9.20
N ASN A 50 38.29 -2.48 8.63
CA ASN A 50 36.92 -2.85 8.93
C ASN A 50 35.98 -2.49 7.77
N ALA A 51 34.71 -2.85 7.91
CA ALA A 51 33.71 -2.61 6.88
C ALA A 51 33.44 -1.14 6.58
N GLU A 52 33.59 -0.26 7.56
CA GLU A 52 33.49 1.19 7.33
C GLU A 52 34.54 1.68 6.32
N GLY A 53 35.77 1.18 6.44
CA GLY A 53 36.85 1.50 5.51
C GLY A 53 36.57 1.03 4.08
N ASP A 54 36.08 -0.21 3.94
CA ASP A 54 35.68 -0.76 2.64
C ASP A 54 34.61 0.09 1.97
N ILE A 55 33.52 0.34 2.69
CA ILE A 55 32.36 1.05 2.16
C ILE A 55 32.74 2.48 1.79
N TRP A 56 33.50 3.18 2.65
CA TRP A 56 33.97 4.52 2.34
C TRP A 56 34.86 4.53 1.09
N GLN A 57 35.81 3.61 1.00
CA GLN A 57 36.72 3.54 -0.14
C GLN A 57 35.94 3.31 -1.45
N HIS A 58 35.02 2.36 -1.46
CA HIS A 58 34.38 1.90 -2.69
C HIS A 58 33.14 2.71 -3.08
N MET A 59 32.32 3.13 -2.12
CA MET A 59 31.11 3.92 -2.39
C MET A 59 31.39 5.43 -2.54
N ILE A 60 32.40 5.96 -1.84
CA ILE A 60 32.60 7.42 -1.71
C ILE A 60 33.88 7.88 -2.40
N ASN A 61 35.01 7.19 -2.22
CA ASN A 61 36.28 7.63 -2.81
C ASN A 61 36.43 7.19 -4.28
N ASN A 62 36.08 5.94 -4.58
CA ASN A 62 36.25 5.36 -5.92
C ASN A 62 34.96 5.35 -6.76
N TYR A 63 33.79 5.29 -6.12
CA TYR A 63 32.50 5.09 -6.79
C TYR A 63 32.43 3.83 -7.67
N ASP A 64 33.11 2.75 -7.26
CA ASP A 64 33.17 1.47 -8.00
C ASP A 64 32.19 0.42 -7.47
N TRP A 65 31.47 0.71 -6.39
CA TRP A 65 30.31 -0.08 -5.93
C TRP A 65 29.00 0.67 -6.16
N ASP A 66 27.97 -0.07 -6.56
CA ASP A 66 26.59 0.42 -6.57
C ASP A 66 25.84 -0.03 -5.30
N TYR A 67 24.63 0.49 -5.12
CA TYR A 67 23.79 0.13 -3.97
C TYR A 67 23.34 -1.33 -3.99
N ASN A 68 23.24 -1.97 -5.15
CA ASN A 68 22.88 -3.37 -5.22
C ASN A 68 24.00 -4.22 -4.64
N TYR A 69 25.24 -3.99 -5.07
CA TYR A 69 26.43 -4.66 -4.55
C TYR A 69 26.58 -4.41 -3.05
N LEU A 70 26.49 -3.15 -2.60
CA LEU A 70 26.61 -2.80 -1.19
C LEU A 70 25.58 -3.56 -0.33
N LEU A 71 24.30 -3.48 -0.69
CA LEU A 71 23.23 -4.05 0.13
C LEU A 71 23.17 -5.57 0.01
N CYS A 72 23.18 -6.11 -1.22
CA CYS A 72 22.93 -7.52 -1.48
C CYS A 72 24.20 -8.38 -1.32
N THR A 73 25.35 -7.89 -1.76
CA THR A 73 26.59 -8.68 -1.79
C THR A 73 27.42 -8.44 -0.54
N TYR A 74 27.66 -7.17 -0.18
CA TYR A 74 28.57 -6.83 0.90
C TYR A 74 27.92 -6.94 2.29
N LEU A 75 26.73 -6.35 2.47
CA LEU A 75 25.98 -6.37 3.73
C LEU A 75 25.05 -7.58 3.87
N ASP A 76 24.88 -8.37 2.80
CA ASP A 76 24.04 -9.56 2.72
C ASP A 76 22.62 -9.34 3.27
N ILE A 77 22.01 -8.19 2.92
CA ILE A 77 20.72 -7.74 3.46
C ILE A 77 19.58 -8.75 3.24
N LEU A 78 19.70 -9.59 2.20
CA LEU A 78 18.69 -10.57 1.82
C LEU A 78 18.71 -11.82 2.70
N ARG A 79 19.84 -12.12 3.33
CA ARG A 79 20.03 -13.30 4.19
C ARG A 79 20.37 -12.93 5.62
N CYS A 80 20.50 -11.65 5.93
CA CYS A 80 20.66 -11.17 7.30
C CYS A 80 19.44 -11.58 8.17
N ASN A 81 19.62 -11.59 9.50
CA ASN A 81 18.50 -11.88 10.39
C ASN A 81 17.37 -10.83 10.24
N ASP A 82 16.13 -11.23 10.56
CA ASP A 82 14.96 -10.36 10.41
C ASP A 82 15.08 -9.06 11.24
N GLU A 83 15.74 -9.08 12.40
CA GLU A 83 15.88 -7.89 13.26
C GLU A 83 16.69 -6.80 12.55
N VAL A 84 17.80 -7.17 11.93
CA VAL A 84 18.65 -6.28 11.12
C VAL A 84 17.88 -5.76 9.92
N PHE A 85 17.14 -6.63 9.23
CA PHE A 85 16.33 -6.25 8.07
C PHE A 85 15.23 -5.23 8.44
N LEU A 86 14.47 -5.52 9.49
CA LEU A 86 13.42 -4.61 9.98
C LEU A 86 14.01 -3.29 10.45
N LYS A 87 15.14 -3.32 11.18
CA LYS A 87 15.86 -2.11 11.59
C LYS A 87 16.32 -1.27 10.40
N PHE A 88 16.72 -1.88 9.30
CA PHE A 88 17.04 -1.18 8.05
C PHE A 88 15.80 -0.44 7.52
N LEU A 89 14.63 -1.10 7.43
CA LEU A 89 13.39 -0.46 6.96
C LEU A 89 12.91 0.67 7.88
N GLU A 90 12.96 0.46 9.20
CA GLU A 90 12.65 1.49 10.19
C GLU A 90 13.57 2.70 10.06
N THR A 91 14.86 2.46 9.76
CA THR A 91 15.84 3.53 9.55
C THR A 91 15.54 4.31 8.27
N CYS A 92 15.15 3.64 7.17
CA CYS A 92 14.72 4.30 5.92
C CYS A 92 13.57 5.30 6.14
N LEU A 93 12.64 4.99 7.06
CA LEU A 93 11.50 5.86 7.38
C LEU A 93 11.76 6.85 8.51
N HIS A 94 12.96 6.85 9.11
CA HIS A 94 13.24 7.72 10.24
C HIS A 94 13.19 9.20 9.80
N PRO A 95 12.59 10.13 10.58
CA PRO A 95 12.40 11.53 10.17
C PRO A 95 13.67 12.31 9.82
N ILE A 96 14.84 11.86 10.29
CA ILE A 96 16.14 12.46 9.91
C ILE A 96 16.61 12.01 8.51
N VAL A 97 16.22 10.79 8.12
CA VAL A 97 16.56 10.12 6.85
C VAL A 97 15.57 10.60 5.78
N LEU A 98 14.27 10.40 6.00
CA LEU A 98 13.22 10.75 5.06
C LEU A 98 12.35 11.87 5.64
N ARG A 99 12.56 13.09 5.14
CA ARG A 99 11.98 14.33 5.69
C ARG A 99 10.64 14.73 5.07
N ASP A 100 10.39 14.28 3.85
CA ASP A 100 9.17 14.60 3.10
C ASP A 100 8.03 13.67 3.50
N ASP A 101 6.95 14.23 4.03
CA ASP A 101 5.83 13.44 4.58
C ASP A 101 5.13 12.61 3.50
N LYS A 102 5.07 13.09 2.26
CA LYS A 102 4.47 12.35 1.15
C LYS A 102 5.33 11.14 0.80
N GLN A 103 6.65 11.32 0.69
CA GLN A 103 7.57 10.21 0.45
C GLN A 103 7.58 9.20 1.60
N VAL A 104 7.43 9.64 2.85
CA VAL A 104 7.29 8.74 4.02
C VAL A 104 6.07 7.85 3.85
N LEU A 105 4.91 8.44 3.53
CA LEU A 105 3.67 7.69 3.37
C LEU A 105 3.72 6.72 2.17
N GLU A 106 4.29 7.15 1.04
CA GLU A 106 4.48 6.30 -0.14
C GLU A 106 5.40 5.11 0.16
N THR A 107 6.54 5.36 0.82
CA THR A 107 7.53 4.32 1.17
C THR A 107 6.97 3.36 2.21
N LEU A 108 6.28 3.87 3.24
CA LEU A 108 5.59 3.06 4.26
C LEU A 108 4.53 2.15 3.62
N SER A 109 3.76 2.67 2.67
CA SER A 109 2.72 1.92 1.96
C SER A 109 3.31 0.73 1.19
N GLU A 110 4.37 0.95 0.41
CA GLU A 110 5.02 -0.13 -0.36
C GLU A 110 5.71 -1.14 0.56
N PHE A 111 6.42 -0.69 1.61
CA PHE A 111 7.00 -1.61 2.60
C PHE A 111 5.93 -2.51 3.22
N ASN A 112 4.81 -1.95 3.67
CA ASN A 112 3.74 -2.72 4.28
C ASN A 112 3.05 -3.67 3.30
N LYS A 113 2.91 -3.28 2.03
CA LYS A 113 2.41 -4.14 0.96
C LYS A 113 3.31 -5.37 0.76
N PHE A 114 4.63 -5.20 0.79
CA PHE A 114 5.58 -6.31 0.63
C PHE A 114 5.72 -7.16 1.90
N LEU A 115 5.65 -6.57 3.09
CA LEU A 115 5.79 -7.27 4.37
C LEU A 115 4.54 -8.07 4.77
N ALA A 116 3.35 -7.65 4.31
CA ALA A 116 2.08 -8.24 4.74
C ALA A 116 1.94 -9.76 4.47
N PRO A 117 2.37 -10.32 3.32
CA PRO A 117 2.36 -11.77 3.08
C PRO A 117 3.16 -12.57 4.11
N ASP A 118 4.20 -11.97 4.70
CA ASP A 118 5.04 -12.59 5.73
C ASP A 118 4.55 -12.28 7.15
N GLY A 119 3.41 -11.60 7.29
CA GLY A 119 2.78 -11.31 8.58
C GLY A 119 3.45 -10.17 9.34
N TYR A 120 4.06 -9.22 8.65
CA TYR A 120 4.67 -8.03 9.25
C TYR A 120 4.11 -6.75 8.66
N ARG A 121 4.07 -5.69 9.47
CA ARG A 121 3.81 -4.32 9.04
C ARG A 121 4.57 -3.34 9.93
N LEU A 122 4.85 -2.16 9.41
CA LEU A 122 5.40 -1.01 10.12
C LEU A 122 4.25 -0.12 10.59
N GLU A 123 4.24 0.19 11.88
CA GLU A 123 3.23 1.04 12.52
C GLU A 123 3.88 2.19 13.27
N ALA A 124 3.17 3.31 13.39
CA ALA A 124 3.62 4.42 14.22
C ALA A 124 3.67 3.97 15.70
N SER A 125 4.86 4.01 16.28
CA SER A 125 5.12 3.57 17.65
C SER A 125 5.28 4.72 18.64
N SER A 126 5.79 5.84 18.15
CA SER A 126 6.14 7.03 18.94
C SER A 126 6.34 8.21 17.98
N GLN A 127 6.78 9.35 18.52
CA GLN A 127 7.08 10.54 17.72
C GLN A 127 8.33 11.25 18.22
N ILE A 128 9.02 11.93 17.30
CA ILE A 128 10.11 12.86 17.59
C ILE A 128 9.83 14.17 16.86
N SER A 129 9.84 15.30 17.59
CA SER A 129 9.54 16.63 17.02
C SER A 129 8.24 16.68 16.21
N GLY A 130 7.21 15.96 16.64
CA GLY A 130 5.91 15.87 15.95
C GLY A 130 5.90 14.99 14.70
N LYS A 131 7.00 14.30 14.38
CA LYS A 131 7.10 13.34 13.28
C LYS A 131 7.03 11.90 13.79
N PRO A 132 6.27 11.01 13.14
CA PRO A 132 6.11 9.63 13.60
C PRO A 132 7.40 8.81 13.45
N ILE A 133 7.61 7.89 14.40
CA ILE A 133 8.62 6.83 14.32
C ILE A 133 7.91 5.50 14.10
N TYR A 134 8.23 4.84 12.99
CA TYR A 134 7.63 3.56 12.63
C TYR A 134 8.43 2.38 13.17
N LYS A 135 7.74 1.35 13.66
CA LYS A 135 8.31 0.10 14.15
C LYS A 135 7.60 -1.11 13.56
N ALA A 136 8.37 -2.17 13.33
CA ALA A 136 7.84 -3.42 12.83
C ALA A 136 7.05 -4.16 13.91
N VAL A 137 5.85 -4.62 13.53
CA VAL A 137 5.00 -5.47 14.35
C VAL A 137 4.62 -6.71 13.55
N LYS A 138 4.49 -7.84 14.25
CA LYS A 138 4.00 -9.08 13.69
C LYS A 138 2.48 -9.16 13.86
N PHE A 139 1.77 -9.62 12.84
CA PHE A 139 0.34 -9.87 12.90
C PHE A 139 -0.02 -11.26 12.34
N ASP A 140 -1.12 -11.83 12.82
CA ASP A 140 -1.55 -13.17 12.41
C ASP A 140 -2.18 -13.14 11.01
N ILE A 141 -1.51 -13.77 10.05
CA ILE A 141 -2.01 -13.96 8.67
C ILE A 141 -3.31 -14.78 8.65
N LYS A 142 -3.55 -15.64 9.66
CA LYS A 142 -4.74 -16.50 9.77
C LYS A 142 -6.05 -15.75 10.09
N LYS A 143 -5.99 -14.44 10.35
CA LYS A 143 -7.14 -13.55 10.12
C LYS A 143 -6.93 -12.91 8.76
N GLY A 144 -7.60 -13.45 7.74
CA GLY A 144 -7.42 -13.06 6.34
C GLY A 144 -7.35 -11.54 6.13
N HIS A 145 -6.36 -11.12 5.35
CA HIS A 145 -6.17 -9.78 4.79
C HIS A 145 -6.44 -8.60 5.75
N SER A 146 -5.46 -8.30 6.60
CA SER A 146 -5.34 -6.97 7.21
C SER A 146 -4.81 -5.97 6.19
N LEU A 147 -5.72 -5.40 5.38
CA LEU A 147 -5.52 -4.02 4.92
C LEU A 147 -5.23 -3.18 6.17
N GLY A 148 -4.34 -2.18 6.10
CA GLY A 148 -3.90 -1.36 7.24
C GLY A 148 -5.07 -0.92 8.14
N GLU A 149 -4.84 -0.55 9.40
CA GLU A 149 -5.91 -0.29 10.37
C GLU A 149 -6.98 0.73 9.93
N ASN A 150 -6.72 1.52 8.89
CA ASN A 150 -7.66 2.43 8.23
C ASN A 150 -8.00 2.11 6.76
N ALA A 151 -7.56 0.98 6.22
CA ALA A 151 -7.76 0.62 4.82
C ALA A 151 -9.01 -0.28 4.66
N TYR A 152 -9.91 0.15 3.78
CA TYR A 152 -11.17 -0.51 3.50
C TYR A 152 -10.96 -1.80 2.70
N GLU A 153 -11.75 -2.83 2.95
CA GLU A 153 -11.81 -4.02 2.10
C GLU A 153 -12.55 -3.74 0.80
N VAL A 154 -13.60 -2.94 0.91
CA VAL A 154 -14.51 -2.61 -0.18
C VAL A 154 -14.76 -1.12 -0.18
N VAL A 155 -14.75 -0.53 -1.37
CA VAL A 155 -15.15 0.85 -1.59
C VAL A 155 -16.35 0.84 -2.53
N VAL A 156 -17.38 1.62 -2.23
CA VAL A 156 -18.55 1.74 -3.10
C VAL A 156 -18.55 3.08 -3.81
N SER A 157 -18.79 3.04 -5.13
CA SER A 157 -18.96 4.22 -5.96
C SER A 157 -20.34 4.17 -6.60
N PHE A 158 -21.18 5.16 -6.33
CA PHE A 158 -22.60 5.17 -6.72
C PHE A 158 -23.11 6.61 -6.87
N ALA A 159 -24.24 6.78 -7.58
CA ALA A 159 -24.94 8.06 -7.65
C ALA A 159 -25.85 8.23 -6.44
N GLY A 160 -26.05 9.47 -5.96
CA GLY A 160 -26.87 9.73 -4.77
C GLY A 160 -28.30 9.17 -4.86
N GLU A 161 -28.84 9.04 -6.07
CA GLU A 161 -30.14 8.46 -6.38
C GLU A 161 -30.23 6.96 -6.07
N ASP A 162 -29.10 6.24 -6.18
CA ASP A 162 -29.03 4.80 -5.97
C ASP A 162 -28.80 4.44 -4.48
N ARG A 163 -28.72 5.46 -3.61
CA ARG A 163 -28.34 5.35 -2.20
C ARG A 163 -29.15 4.32 -1.42
N VAL A 164 -30.47 4.25 -1.64
CA VAL A 164 -31.35 3.35 -0.89
C VAL A 164 -30.94 1.89 -1.05
N TYR A 165 -30.48 1.49 -2.24
CA TYR A 165 -30.00 0.14 -2.48
C TYR A 165 -28.59 -0.06 -1.90
N VAL A 166 -27.69 0.89 -2.16
CA VAL A 166 -26.28 0.81 -1.74
C VAL A 166 -26.12 0.81 -0.23
N GLU A 167 -26.94 1.58 0.49
CA GLU A 167 -26.94 1.64 1.95
C GLU A 167 -27.26 0.26 2.55
N LYS A 168 -28.26 -0.45 2.01
CA LYS A 168 -28.60 -1.81 2.47
C LYS A 168 -27.47 -2.81 2.24
N VAL A 169 -26.77 -2.70 1.10
CA VAL A 169 -25.59 -3.52 0.83
C VAL A 169 -24.48 -3.18 1.83
N ALA A 170 -24.26 -1.89 2.10
CA ALA A 170 -23.23 -1.44 3.03
C ALA A 170 -23.51 -1.89 4.46
N GLU A 171 -24.77 -1.81 4.91
CA GLU A 171 -25.23 -2.33 6.20
C GLU A 171 -25.04 -3.85 6.30
N TYR A 172 -25.42 -4.60 5.26
CA TYR A 172 -25.22 -6.05 5.22
C TYR A 172 -23.74 -6.43 5.38
N LEU A 173 -22.86 -5.77 4.64
CA LEU A 173 -21.41 -6.01 4.69
C LEU A 173 -20.82 -5.59 6.05
N LYS A 174 -21.24 -4.45 6.58
CA LYS A 174 -20.83 -3.95 7.90
C LYS A 174 -21.21 -4.93 9.01
N ASN A 175 -22.43 -5.47 8.98
CA ASN A 175 -22.90 -6.48 9.94
C ASN A 175 -22.11 -7.79 9.86
N LYS A 176 -21.41 -8.03 8.75
CA LYS A 176 -20.51 -9.17 8.54
C LYS A 176 -19.04 -8.80 8.80
N ASN A 177 -18.78 -7.70 9.50
CA ASN A 177 -17.45 -7.17 9.81
C ASN A 177 -16.57 -6.95 8.58
N VAL A 178 -17.16 -6.50 7.47
CA VAL A 178 -16.40 -6.01 6.30
C VAL A 178 -16.11 -4.54 6.50
N ARG A 179 -14.85 -4.13 6.33
CA ARG A 179 -14.47 -2.72 6.36
C ARG A 179 -14.85 -2.08 5.03
N ILE A 180 -15.93 -1.31 5.01
CA ILE A 180 -16.48 -0.68 3.81
C ILE A 180 -16.34 0.84 3.87
N PHE A 181 -15.83 1.44 2.79
CA PHE A 181 -15.91 2.89 2.61
C PHE A 181 -17.28 3.23 2.04
N TYR A 182 -18.07 3.96 2.83
CA TYR A 182 -19.37 4.50 2.44
C TYR A 182 -19.48 5.92 2.99
N ASP A 183 -19.84 6.88 2.13
CA ASP A 183 -19.76 8.32 2.41
C ASP A 183 -20.48 8.73 3.71
N LYS A 184 -21.65 8.15 4.00
CA LYS A 184 -22.43 8.42 5.23
C LYS A 184 -21.73 7.94 6.50
N TYR A 185 -20.90 6.91 6.43
CA TYR A 185 -20.14 6.44 7.59
C TYR A 185 -18.95 7.35 7.90
N GLU A 186 -18.57 8.19 6.95
CA GLU A 186 -17.38 9.05 6.99
C GLU A 186 -17.72 10.55 7.02
N GLU A 187 -18.96 10.93 7.36
CA GLU A 187 -19.41 12.34 7.34
C GLU A 187 -18.47 13.28 8.11
N VAL A 188 -18.01 12.85 9.30
CA VAL A 188 -17.05 13.62 10.12
C VAL A 188 -15.67 13.68 9.45
N THR A 189 -15.23 12.58 8.85
CA THR A 189 -13.92 12.46 8.18
C THR A 189 -13.85 13.27 6.89
N LEU A 190 -14.97 13.36 6.17
CA LEU A 190 -15.11 14.01 4.87
C LEU A 190 -15.51 15.48 4.98
N TRP A 191 -15.88 15.96 6.17
CA TRP A 191 -16.27 17.35 6.37
C TRP A 191 -15.13 18.30 6.00
N GLY A 192 -15.34 19.12 4.97
CA GLY A 192 -14.36 20.08 4.45
C GLY A 192 -13.33 19.51 3.48
N LYS A 193 -13.40 18.22 3.13
CA LYS A 193 -12.53 17.59 2.13
C LYS A 193 -13.22 17.53 0.78
N ASP A 194 -12.42 17.62 -0.28
CA ASP A 194 -12.88 17.27 -1.62
C ASP A 194 -13.09 15.75 -1.71
N LEU A 195 -14.33 15.34 -2.00
CA LEU A 195 -14.71 13.93 -2.09
C LEU A 195 -14.02 13.23 -3.28
N ALA A 196 -13.74 13.94 -4.38
CA ALA A 196 -13.02 13.40 -5.52
C ALA A 196 -11.54 13.14 -5.19
N GLU A 197 -10.86 14.08 -4.51
CA GLU A 197 -9.47 13.86 -4.05
C GLU A 197 -9.38 12.75 -3.00
N HIS A 198 -10.38 12.66 -2.11
CA HIS A 198 -10.41 11.60 -1.10
C HIS A 198 -10.62 10.22 -1.73
N LEU A 199 -11.52 10.13 -2.71
CA LEU A 199 -11.72 8.91 -3.49
C LEU A 199 -10.46 8.52 -4.25
N ASP A 200 -9.75 9.46 -4.87
CA ASP A 200 -8.46 9.20 -5.55
C ASP A 200 -7.39 8.64 -4.58
N LYS A 201 -7.31 9.16 -3.35
CA LYS A 201 -6.46 8.57 -2.29
C LYS A 201 -6.89 7.16 -1.89
N VAL A 202 -8.19 6.89 -1.82
CA VAL A 202 -8.74 5.55 -1.52
C VAL A 202 -8.48 4.57 -2.67
N TYR A 203 -8.57 5.03 -3.93
CA TYR A 203 -8.26 4.25 -5.13
C TYR A 203 -6.77 3.93 -5.23
N ARG A 204 -5.88 4.85 -4.82
CA ARG A 204 -4.43 4.63 -4.76
C ARG A 204 -3.99 3.86 -3.51
N GLY A 205 -4.74 3.95 -2.42
CA GLY A 205 -4.33 3.60 -1.05
C GLY A 205 -4.75 2.21 -0.54
N GLY A 206 -5.28 1.34 -1.40
CA GLY A 206 -5.38 -0.08 -1.07
C GLY A 206 -6.70 -0.53 -0.45
N ALA A 207 -7.81 -0.38 -1.18
CA ALA A 207 -8.92 -1.31 -1.04
C ALA A 207 -8.70 -2.60 -1.84
N ARG A 208 -9.34 -3.72 -1.47
CA ARG A 208 -9.26 -4.95 -2.29
C ARG A 208 -10.10 -4.83 -3.54
N TYR A 209 -11.31 -4.29 -3.41
CA TYR A 209 -12.25 -4.13 -4.50
C TYR A 209 -12.95 -2.77 -4.46
N CYS A 210 -13.15 -2.17 -5.64
CA CYS A 210 -14.09 -1.09 -5.84
C CYS A 210 -15.36 -1.62 -6.51
N ILE A 211 -16.50 -1.48 -5.83
CA ILE A 211 -17.81 -1.81 -6.40
C ILE A 211 -18.38 -0.58 -7.07
N MET A 212 -18.50 -0.63 -8.38
CA MET A 212 -19.11 0.44 -9.16
C MET A 212 -20.58 0.13 -9.39
N PHE A 213 -21.45 0.88 -8.72
CA PHE A 213 -22.88 0.86 -8.94
C PHE A 213 -23.22 1.74 -10.13
N ILE A 214 -23.36 1.10 -11.29
CA ILE A 214 -23.57 1.75 -12.58
C ILE A 214 -25.06 1.93 -12.81
N SER A 215 -25.46 3.19 -13.00
CA SER A 215 -26.78 3.62 -13.44
C SER A 215 -26.62 4.78 -14.43
N LYS A 216 -27.70 5.17 -15.09
CA LYS A 216 -27.72 6.41 -15.89
C LYS A 216 -27.26 7.64 -15.08
N ASN A 217 -27.73 7.77 -13.84
CA ASN A 217 -27.34 8.88 -12.95
C ASN A 217 -25.86 8.83 -12.60
N TYR A 218 -25.28 7.63 -12.45
CA TYR A 218 -23.86 7.46 -12.20
C TYR A 218 -23.02 7.96 -13.38
N ALA A 219 -23.40 7.60 -14.61
CA ALA A 219 -22.72 8.06 -15.82
C ALA A 219 -22.77 9.58 -15.95
N ASP A 220 -23.94 10.19 -15.70
CA ASP A 220 -24.13 11.62 -15.89
C ASP A 220 -23.47 12.49 -14.80
N LYS A 221 -23.49 12.03 -13.54
CA LYS A 221 -23.11 12.87 -12.38
C LYS A 221 -21.81 12.48 -11.71
N VAL A 222 -21.46 11.20 -11.73
CA VAL A 222 -20.29 10.68 -11.00
C VAL A 222 -19.12 10.44 -11.95
N TRP A 223 -19.39 9.91 -13.14
CA TRP A 223 -18.38 9.54 -14.14
C TRP A 223 -17.86 10.73 -14.97
N THR A 224 -18.63 11.82 -15.09
CA THR A 224 -18.27 13.01 -15.89
C THR A 224 -17.05 13.78 -15.35
N ASN A 225 -16.64 13.53 -14.10
CA ASN A 225 -15.47 14.19 -13.53
C ASN A 225 -14.16 13.60 -14.10
N HIS A 226 -13.46 14.40 -14.91
CA HIS A 226 -12.27 14.01 -15.67
C HIS A 226 -11.15 13.39 -14.82
N GLU A 227 -11.00 13.80 -13.56
CA GLU A 227 -9.97 13.26 -12.66
C GLU A 227 -10.27 11.81 -12.24
N ARG A 228 -11.54 11.50 -11.96
CA ARG A 228 -11.97 10.13 -11.63
C ARG A 228 -11.83 9.19 -12.83
N ARG A 229 -12.13 9.68 -14.04
CA ARG A 229 -11.98 8.90 -15.28
C ARG A 229 -10.55 8.39 -15.44
N SER A 230 -9.56 9.22 -15.15
CA SER A 230 -8.14 8.85 -15.26
C SER A 230 -7.68 7.87 -14.17
N ALA A 231 -8.14 8.02 -12.93
CA ALA A 231 -7.79 7.11 -11.84
C ALA A 231 -8.40 5.71 -12.04
N LEU A 232 -9.67 5.65 -12.44
CA LEU A 232 -10.38 4.40 -12.72
C LEU A 232 -9.84 3.73 -13.99
N ALA A 233 -9.55 4.49 -15.06
CA ALA A 233 -8.95 3.93 -16.28
C ALA A 233 -7.59 3.27 -16.00
N ARG A 234 -6.73 3.90 -15.20
CA ARG A 234 -5.44 3.31 -14.80
C ARG A 234 -5.61 2.08 -13.93
N ALA A 235 -6.53 2.10 -12.96
CA ALA A 235 -6.79 0.94 -12.12
C ALA A 235 -7.35 -0.26 -12.92
N ILE A 236 -8.15 0.00 -13.97
CA ILE A 236 -8.64 -1.02 -14.91
C ILE A 236 -7.49 -1.60 -15.73
N GLU A 237 -6.52 -0.78 -16.14
CA GLU A 237 -5.36 -1.21 -16.92
C GLU A 237 -4.31 -1.94 -16.06
N GLU A 238 -4.13 -1.55 -14.80
CA GLU A 238 -3.09 -2.09 -13.91
C GLU A 238 -3.56 -3.31 -13.11
N LYS A 239 -4.87 -3.48 -12.85
CA LYS A 239 -5.42 -4.57 -12.04
C LYS A 239 -6.77 -5.06 -12.59
N GLU A 240 -6.73 -6.12 -13.40
CA GLU A 240 -7.90 -6.67 -14.10
C GLU A 240 -9.11 -6.99 -13.20
N GLU A 241 -8.89 -7.36 -11.92
CA GLU A 241 -9.97 -7.76 -11.00
C GLU A 241 -10.29 -6.73 -9.90
N TYR A 242 -9.78 -5.50 -9.96
CA TYR A 242 -10.02 -4.49 -8.91
C TYR A 242 -11.45 -3.92 -8.92
N ILE A 243 -12.02 -3.73 -10.11
CA ILE A 243 -13.36 -3.17 -10.28
C ILE A 243 -14.38 -4.29 -10.38
N LEU A 244 -15.44 -4.18 -9.58
CA LEU A 244 -16.62 -5.05 -9.62
C LEU A 244 -17.83 -4.24 -10.11
N PRO A 245 -18.16 -4.27 -11.41
CA PRO A 245 -19.31 -3.55 -11.94
C PRO A 245 -20.62 -4.20 -11.48
N ALA A 246 -21.51 -3.39 -10.92
CA ALA A 246 -22.84 -3.75 -10.47
C ALA A 246 -23.85 -2.81 -11.15
N ARG A 247 -24.63 -3.32 -12.10
CA ARG A 247 -25.43 -2.52 -13.03
C ARG A 247 -26.91 -2.50 -12.65
N PHE A 248 -27.46 -1.30 -12.43
CA PHE A 248 -28.90 -1.09 -12.30
C PHE A 248 -29.63 -1.12 -13.64
N ASP A 249 -28.94 -0.71 -14.69
CA ASP A 249 -29.46 -0.64 -16.05
C ASP A 249 -28.35 -0.96 -17.08
N ASN A 250 -28.67 -0.86 -18.37
CA ASN A 250 -27.73 -1.12 -19.46
C ASN A 250 -26.78 0.07 -19.75
N THR A 251 -26.64 1.02 -18.83
CA THR A 251 -25.77 2.19 -19.03
C THR A 251 -24.33 1.76 -19.24
N GLU A 252 -23.72 2.30 -20.29
CA GLU A 252 -22.32 2.08 -20.63
C GLU A 252 -21.45 3.19 -20.06
N ILE A 253 -20.29 2.79 -19.56
CA ILE A 253 -19.33 3.70 -18.94
C ILE A 253 -18.10 3.76 -19.85
N PRO A 254 -17.81 4.92 -20.47
CA PRO A 254 -16.65 5.08 -21.33
C PRO A 254 -15.35 4.72 -20.60
N GLY A 255 -14.63 3.69 -21.06
CA GLY A 255 -13.39 3.22 -20.43
C GLY A 255 -13.51 1.86 -19.71
N ILE A 256 -14.73 1.37 -19.49
CA ILE A 256 -14.97 -0.01 -19.03
C ILE A 256 -15.22 -0.89 -20.25
N ARG A 257 -14.36 -1.87 -20.49
CA ARG A 257 -14.50 -2.80 -21.62
C ARG A 257 -15.74 -3.68 -21.43
N HIS A 258 -16.50 -3.94 -22.50
CA HIS A 258 -17.67 -4.82 -22.47
C HIS A 258 -17.35 -6.28 -22.08
N THR A 259 -16.07 -6.66 -22.10
CA THR A 259 -15.57 -7.98 -21.71
C THR A 259 -15.45 -8.17 -20.19
N ILE A 260 -15.55 -7.09 -19.40
CA ILE A 260 -15.50 -7.18 -17.93
C ILE A 260 -16.83 -7.75 -17.43
N GLY A 261 -16.76 -8.83 -16.65
CA GLY A 261 -17.93 -9.44 -16.03
C GLY A 261 -18.62 -8.46 -15.07
N TYR A 262 -19.95 -8.43 -15.08
CA TYR A 262 -20.76 -7.55 -14.24
C TYR A 262 -21.88 -8.30 -13.54
N VAL A 263 -22.40 -7.73 -12.46
CA VAL A 263 -23.62 -8.20 -11.78
C VAL A 263 -24.79 -7.34 -12.20
N GLU A 264 -25.86 -7.96 -12.67
CA GLU A 264 -27.13 -7.28 -12.99
C GLU A 264 -27.98 -7.14 -11.71
N LEU A 265 -28.18 -5.91 -11.24
CA LEU A 265 -28.86 -5.60 -9.98
C LEU A 265 -30.39 -5.65 -10.08
N SER A 266 -30.94 -5.54 -11.29
CA SER A 266 -32.39 -5.69 -11.55
C SER A 266 -32.95 -7.03 -11.05
N LYS A 267 -32.09 -8.05 -10.89
CA LYS A 267 -32.43 -9.43 -10.48
C LYS A 267 -31.87 -9.82 -9.11
N LYS A 268 -31.32 -8.86 -8.35
CA LYS A 268 -30.59 -9.14 -7.12
C LYS A 268 -31.04 -8.26 -5.97
N THR A 269 -31.36 -8.87 -4.84
CA THR A 269 -31.55 -8.11 -3.59
C THR A 269 -30.21 -7.61 -3.06
N PRO A 270 -30.20 -6.55 -2.23
CA PRO A 270 -28.98 -6.06 -1.57
C PRO A 270 -28.20 -7.15 -0.83
N GLU A 271 -28.89 -8.08 -0.16
CA GLU A 271 -28.31 -9.18 0.60
C GLU A 271 -27.65 -10.20 -0.33
N GLN A 272 -28.29 -10.51 -1.47
CA GLN A 272 -27.71 -11.41 -2.48
C GLN A 272 -26.44 -10.82 -3.09
N LEU A 273 -26.42 -9.51 -3.35
CA LEU A 273 -25.21 -8.85 -3.79
C LEU A 273 -24.14 -8.85 -2.68
N GLY A 274 -24.54 -8.53 -1.45
CA GLY A 274 -23.67 -8.59 -0.27
C GLY A 274 -23.00 -9.95 -0.11
N GLU A 275 -23.74 -11.02 -0.33
CA GLU A 275 -23.24 -12.39 -0.30
C GLU A 275 -22.19 -12.67 -1.38
N MET A 276 -22.47 -12.23 -2.62
CA MET A 276 -21.50 -12.34 -3.72
C MET A 276 -20.20 -11.56 -3.43
N ILE A 277 -20.32 -10.41 -2.76
CA ILE A 277 -19.16 -9.60 -2.34
C ILE A 277 -18.35 -10.33 -1.26
N LEU A 278 -19.00 -10.95 -0.27
CA LEU A 278 -18.31 -11.77 0.74
C LEU A 278 -17.53 -12.92 0.10
N GLN A 279 -18.15 -13.62 -0.86
CA GLN A 279 -17.49 -14.68 -1.61
C GLN A 279 -16.28 -14.15 -2.38
N LYS A 280 -16.38 -12.97 -3.01
CA LYS A 280 -15.22 -12.33 -3.65
C LYS A 280 -14.13 -11.91 -2.69
N LEU A 281 -14.47 -11.55 -1.46
CA LEU A 281 -13.50 -11.30 -0.39
C LEU A 281 -12.84 -12.57 0.15
N GLY A 282 -13.30 -13.77 -0.27
CA GLY A 282 -12.83 -15.05 0.23
C GLY A 282 -13.44 -15.43 1.58
N ARG A 283 -14.56 -14.80 1.97
CA ARG A 283 -15.31 -15.14 3.17
C ARG A 283 -16.36 -16.18 2.79
N LEU A 284 -16.17 -17.41 3.22
CA LEU A 284 -17.20 -18.46 3.09
C LEU A 284 -18.34 -18.17 4.06
N THR A 285 -19.57 -18.27 3.58
CA THR A 285 -20.80 -18.09 4.36
C THR A 285 -21.06 -19.21 5.35
#